data_AF-A0A2S2Q183-F1
#
_entry.id   AF-A0A2S2Q183-F1
#
_cell.length_a   1.000
_cell.length_b   1.000
_cell.length_c   1.000
_cell.angle_alpha   90.00
_cell.angle_beta   90.00
_cell.angle_gamma   90.00
#
_symmetry.space_group_name_H-M   'P 1'
#
loop_
_entity.id
_entity.type
_entity.pdbx_description
1 polymer ?
#
loop_
_entity_poly.entity_id
_entity_poly.type
_entity_poly.pdbx_seq_one_letter_code
_entity_poly.pdbx_strand_id
1 'polypeptide(L)'
;MLSLKKLCEPQCIPRTNNLTIFVTTTTPFANLKWSTNESYDLHVSTDHLNQITVNITAQTVYGARNGLETLRQLITTYEYNSSGKTIVIAGDVQIMDKPMYSHRGFMLDTSRNYFPISSIKRTLDAMGHSKLNVFHWHATDSHSFPLDLPSIPQMAMYGAYSPKKIYSYTDIKDLLRYALVRGIRIIMEIDSPAHAGYGWQWGKESEYGDMVVCLGKHPWWDYCVQPPCGQLNPINNNTYTWLGKLYKDLVSIFPKGETFHMGGDEVAVKCWN
;
A
#
# COMPACT_ATOMS: atom_id res chain seq x y z
N MET A 1 20.12 -21.20 -1.31
CA MET A 1 19.71 -20.99 0.10
C MET A 1 18.70 -22.07 0.45
N LEU A 2 18.98 -22.92 1.45
CA LEU A 2 18.05 -23.99 1.88
C LEU A 2 16.97 -23.37 2.77
N SER A 3 15.70 -23.78 2.62
CA SER A 3 14.63 -23.32 3.52
C SER A 3 14.81 -23.93 4.91
N LEU A 4 14.29 -23.28 5.96
CA LEU A 4 14.32 -23.82 7.32
C LEU A 4 13.79 -25.26 7.39
N LYS A 5 12.74 -25.55 6.60
CA LYS A 5 12.20 -26.91 6.44
C LYS A 5 13.26 -27.91 5.97
N LYS A 6 14.06 -27.56 4.94
CA LYS A 6 15.14 -28.41 4.43
C LYS A 6 16.29 -28.57 5.44
N LEU A 7 16.55 -27.55 6.26
CA LEU A 7 17.54 -27.64 7.34
C LEU A 7 17.04 -28.52 8.50
N CYS A 8 15.73 -28.60 8.72
CA CYS A 8 15.15 -29.44 9.77
C CYS A 8 15.09 -30.93 9.44
N GLU A 9 14.95 -31.32 8.16
CA GLU A 9 14.91 -32.75 7.76
C GLU A 9 16.04 -33.62 8.37
N PRO A 10 17.31 -33.16 8.45
CA PRO A 10 18.37 -33.93 9.12
C PRO A 10 18.57 -33.66 10.62
N GLN A 11 18.01 -32.59 11.21
CA GLN A 11 18.44 -32.06 12.53
C GLN A 11 17.32 -31.72 13.52
N CYS A 12 16.05 -31.84 13.13
CA CYS A 12 14.94 -31.49 14.02
C CYS A 12 14.65 -32.62 15.03
N ILE A 13 14.82 -32.34 16.32
CA ILE A 13 14.37 -33.20 17.43
C ILE A 13 13.12 -32.56 18.03
N PRO A 14 11.90 -33.09 17.82
CA PRO A 14 10.69 -32.51 18.38
C PRO A 14 10.66 -32.72 19.89
N ARG A 15 10.55 -31.63 20.64
CA ARG A 15 10.35 -31.61 22.09
C ARG A 15 9.11 -30.78 22.43
N THR A 16 8.38 -31.18 23.46
CA THR A 16 7.28 -30.39 24.00
C THR A 16 7.87 -29.22 24.79
N ASN A 17 7.69 -28.01 24.27
CA ASN A 17 8.31 -26.81 24.78
C ASN A 17 7.26 -25.72 25.02
N ASN A 18 7.47 -24.89 26.03
CA ASN A 18 6.70 -23.66 26.20
C ASN A 18 7.38 -22.53 25.44
N LEU A 19 6.62 -21.76 24.66
CA LEU A 19 7.11 -20.60 23.92
C LEU A 19 6.61 -19.31 24.60
N THR A 20 7.55 -18.47 25.04
CA THR A 20 7.25 -17.13 25.55
C THR A 20 7.86 -16.09 24.64
N ILE A 21 7.07 -15.11 24.20
CA ILE A 21 7.51 -14.03 23.31
C ILE A 21 7.44 -12.71 24.08
N PHE A 22 8.59 -12.07 24.25
CA PHE A 22 8.71 -10.71 24.78
C PHE A 22 8.96 -9.74 23.62
N VAL A 23 8.13 -8.70 23.55
CA VAL A 23 8.29 -7.62 22.57
C VAL A 23 8.46 -6.31 23.32
N THR A 24 9.57 -5.61 23.08
CA THR A 24 9.88 -4.34 23.74
C THR A 24 10.14 -3.26 22.70
N THR A 25 9.51 -2.10 22.90
CA THR A 25 9.75 -0.90 22.08
C THR A 25 10.17 0.26 22.97
N THR A 26 11.08 1.11 22.50
CA THR A 26 11.61 2.23 23.31
C THR A 26 10.89 3.55 23.06
N THR A 27 10.16 3.68 21.96
CA THR A 27 9.36 4.87 21.63
C THR A 27 7.86 4.57 21.65
N PRO A 28 7.00 5.54 22.07
CA PRO A 28 5.56 5.41 21.94
C PRO A 28 5.11 5.22 20.49
N PHE A 29 3.89 4.71 20.32
CA PHE A 29 3.26 4.62 19.01
C PHE A 29 3.19 6.00 18.33
N ALA A 30 3.59 6.04 17.06
CA ALA A 30 3.46 7.19 16.19
C ALA A 30 3.16 6.71 14.76
N ASN A 31 2.56 7.56 13.93
CA ASN A 31 2.37 7.26 12.51
C ASN A 31 3.71 7.01 11.81
N LEU A 32 3.70 6.13 10.82
CA LEU A 32 4.84 5.80 9.99
C LEU A 32 5.26 7.04 9.17
N LYS A 33 6.55 7.37 9.20
CA LYS A 33 7.17 8.52 8.52
C LYS A 33 8.36 8.02 7.68
N TRP A 34 8.86 8.88 6.80
CA TRP A 34 10.08 8.61 6.03
C TRP A 34 11.30 8.27 6.89
N SER A 35 11.39 8.90 8.07
CA SER A 35 12.50 8.73 9.02
C SER A 35 12.23 7.69 10.10
N THR A 36 11.14 6.93 10.02
CA THR A 36 10.81 5.93 11.03
C THR A 36 11.91 4.87 11.07
N ASN A 37 12.44 4.61 12.27
CA ASN A 37 13.37 3.52 12.47
C ASN A 37 12.62 2.17 12.44
N GLU A 38 12.95 1.34 11.46
CA GLU A 38 12.38 0.02 11.21
C GLU A 38 13.33 -1.14 11.61
N SER A 39 14.43 -0.85 12.31
CA SER A 39 15.38 -1.85 12.81
C SER A 39 14.83 -2.64 13.99
N TYR A 40 15.31 -3.87 14.16
CA TYR A 40 15.00 -4.71 15.29
C TYR A 40 16.13 -5.69 15.58
N ASP A 41 16.18 -6.12 16.83
CA ASP A 41 16.98 -7.25 17.29
C ASP A 41 16.02 -8.37 17.70
N LEU A 42 16.30 -9.60 17.26
CA LEU A 42 15.54 -10.80 17.56
C LEU A 42 16.50 -11.85 18.11
N HIS A 43 16.20 -12.35 19.30
CA HIS A 43 16.93 -13.42 19.94
C HIS A 43 15.98 -14.56 20.30
N VAL A 44 16.22 -15.76 19.78
CA VAL A 44 15.57 -17.00 20.20
C VAL A 44 16.60 -17.80 20.98
N SER A 45 16.22 -18.27 22.17
CA SER A 45 17.06 -19.13 23.00
C SER A 45 16.23 -20.25 23.60
N THR A 46 16.83 -21.44 23.68
CA THR A 46 16.24 -22.60 24.36
C THR A 46 17.02 -22.90 25.63
N ASP A 47 16.37 -22.89 26.79
CA ASP A 47 17.02 -23.21 28.06
C ASP A 47 17.20 -24.73 28.28
N HIS A 48 17.89 -25.09 29.37
CA HIS A 48 18.12 -26.49 29.75
C HIS A 48 16.83 -27.27 30.09
N LEU A 49 15.72 -26.57 30.36
CA LEU A 49 14.41 -27.13 30.64
C LEU A 49 13.53 -27.20 29.38
N ASN A 50 14.09 -26.91 28.21
CA ASN A 50 13.41 -26.79 26.91
C ASN A 50 12.33 -25.69 26.86
N GLN A 51 12.46 -24.63 27.64
CA GLN A 51 11.66 -23.41 27.44
C GLN A 51 12.29 -22.55 26.35
N ILE A 52 11.46 -22.16 25.38
CA ILE A 52 11.87 -21.28 24.29
C ILE A 52 11.46 -19.86 24.65
N THR A 53 12.46 -18.98 24.75
CA THR A 53 12.24 -17.55 24.95
C THR A 53 12.61 -16.81 23.67
N VAL A 54 11.68 -15.99 23.18
CA VAL A 54 11.90 -15.09 22.05
C VAL A 54 11.87 -13.65 22.56
N ASN A 55 12.97 -12.94 22.41
CA ASN A 55 13.06 -11.51 22.73
C ASN A 55 13.17 -10.71 21.43
N ILE A 56 12.18 -9.85 21.18
CA ILE A 56 12.20 -8.89 20.08
C ILE A 56 12.29 -7.50 20.68
N THR A 57 13.37 -6.78 20.36
CA THR A 57 13.57 -5.40 20.80
C THR A 57 13.68 -4.49 19.59
N ALA A 58 13.01 -3.35 19.61
CA ALA A 58 13.07 -2.38 18.52
C ALA A 58 12.89 -0.96 19.05
N GLN A 59 13.31 0.04 18.27
CA GLN A 59 13.04 1.43 18.65
C GLN A 59 11.54 1.75 18.54
N THR A 60 10.92 1.32 17.45
CA THR A 60 9.51 1.61 17.13
C THR A 60 8.71 0.32 16.98
N VAL A 61 7.38 0.44 17.04
CA VAL A 61 6.45 -0.66 16.76
C VAL A 61 6.63 -1.28 15.37
N TYR A 62 7.14 -0.53 14.40
CA TYR A 62 7.34 -0.99 13.02
C TYR A 62 8.56 -1.90 12.90
N GLY A 63 9.64 -1.59 13.64
CA GLY A 63 10.76 -2.51 13.81
C GLY A 63 10.32 -3.79 14.52
N ALA A 64 9.57 -3.68 15.62
CA ALA A 64 9.05 -4.85 16.33
C ALA A 64 8.15 -5.73 15.44
N ARG A 65 7.29 -5.12 14.62
CA ARG A 65 6.48 -5.82 13.61
C ARG A 65 7.35 -6.55 12.59
N ASN A 66 8.40 -5.91 12.07
CA ASN A 66 9.37 -6.56 11.18
C ASN A 66 10.03 -7.78 11.86
N GLY A 67 10.36 -7.67 13.15
CA GLY A 67 10.86 -8.78 13.97
C GLY A 67 9.87 -9.93 14.08
N LEU A 68 8.59 -9.64 14.29
CA LEU A 68 7.53 -10.66 14.31
C LEU A 68 7.36 -11.36 12.95
N GLU A 69 7.49 -10.63 11.83
CA GLU A 69 7.49 -11.24 10.49
C GLU A 69 8.69 -12.15 10.26
N THR A 70 9.85 -11.79 10.79
CA THR A 70 11.05 -12.65 10.74
C THR A 70 10.87 -13.88 11.63
N LEU A 71 10.36 -13.71 12.85
CA LEU A 71 10.06 -14.83 13.76
C LEU A 71 9.16 -15.86 13.10
N ARG A 72 8.10 -15.42 12.40
CA ARG A 72 7.20 -16.30 11.67
C ARG A 72 7.94 -17.20 10.67
N GLN A 73 9.00 -16.70 10.05
CA GLN A 73 9.80 -17.46 9.09
C GLN A 73 10.79 -18.44 9.75
N LEU A 74 11.06 -18.26 11.05
CA LEU A 74 11.83 -19.19 11.88
C LEU A 74 10.98 -20.35 12.42
N ILE A 75 9.68 -20.38 12.09
CA ILE A 75 8.75 -21.43 12.46
C ILE A 75 8.38 -22.23 11.21
N THR A 76 8.42 -23.54 11.28
CA THR A 76 8.05 -24.41 10.15
C THR A 76 7.33 -25.67 10.61
N THR A 77 6.86 -26.46 9.64
CA THR A 77 6.27 -27.78 9.90
C THR A 77 7.31 -28.86 9.64
N TYR A 78 7.37 -29.84 10.54
CA TYR A 78 8.27 -30.97 10.45
C TYR A 78 7.49 -32.28 10.58
N GLU A 79 7.89 -33.28 9.81
CA GLU A 79 7.27 -34.60 9.78
C GLU A 79 8.27 -35.61 10.34
N TYR A 80 8.08 -35.99 11.60
CA TYR A 80 9.02 -36.87 12.33
C TYR A 80 8.74 -38.36 12.02
N ASN A 81 7.49 -38.72 11.67
CA ASN A 81 7.04 -40.10 11.38
C ASN A 81 5.70 -40.08 10.61
N SER A 82 5.15 -41.27 10.30
CA SER A 82 3.79 -41.48 9.77
C SER A 82 2.64 -41.00 10.69
N SER A 83 2.97 -40.50 11.89
CA SER A 83 2.04 -40.04 12.92
C SER A 83 1.55 -38.59 12.73
N GLY A 84 2.06 -37.87 11.73
CA GLY A 84 1.61 -36.51 11.36
C GLY A 84 2.67 -35.43 11.44
N LYS A 85 2.27 -34.18 11.12
CA LYS A 85 3.13 -32.99 11.10
C LYS A 85 3.07 -32.26 12.44
N THR A 86 4.23 -31.84 12.93
CA THR A 86 4.36 -30.95 14.10
C THR A 86 4.91 -29.59 13.70
N ILE A 87 4.78 -28.59 14.58
CA ILE A 87 5.38 -27.26 14.42
C ILE A 87 6.71 -27.23 15.18
N VAL A 88 7.73 -26.70 14.53
CA VAL A 88 9.07 -26.55 15.07
C VAL A 88 9.56 -25.12 14.84
N ILE A 89 10.46 -24.65 15.71
CA ILE A 89 11.09 -23.34 15.62
C ILE A 89 12.61 -23.53 15.73
N ALA A 90 13.39 -22.65 15.09
CA ALA A 90 14.83 -22.61 15.29
C ALA A 90 15.16 -22.35 16.79
N GLY A 91 15.96 -23.22 17.41
CA GLY A 91 16.14 -23.26 18.87
C GLY A 91 17.05 -22.16 19.44
N ASP A 92 18.06 -21.74 18.68
CA ASP A 92 19.01 -20.69 19.07
C ASP A 92 19.31 -19.82 17.84
N VAL A 93 18.88 -18.55 17.89
CA VAL A 93 19.00 -17.61 16.77
C VAL A 93 19.26 -16.21 17.30
N GLN A 94 20.23 -15.52 16.71
CA GLN A 94 20.45 -14.08 16.93
C GLN A 94 20.40 -13.36 15.58
N ILE A 95 19.49 -12.40 15.46
CA ILE A 95 19.31 -11.57 14.26
C ILE A 95 19.31 -10.10 14.68
N MET A 96 20.14 -9.30 14.02
CA MET A 96 20.11 -7.83 14.06
C MET A 96 19.85 -7.36 12.64
N ASP A 97 18.72 -6.70 12.39
CA ASP A 97 18.25 -6.43 11.03
C ASP A 97 17.66 -5.03 10.90
N LYS A 98 17.85 -4.43 9.73
CA LYS A 98 17.35 -3.11 9.37
C LYS A 98 17.26 -2.95 7.85
N PRO A 99 16.30 -2.17 7.33
CA PRO A 99 16.26 -1.88 5.91
C PRO A 99 17.42 -0.96 5.50
N MET A 100 18.00 -1.21 4.34
CA MET A 100 18.97 -0.31 3.71
C MET A 100 18.31 0.99 3.22
N TYR A 101 17.08 0.89 2.70
CA TYR A 101 16.32 2.00 2.15
C TYR A 101 14.98 2.15 2.87
N SER A 102 14.61 3.39 3.19
CA SER A 102 13.37 3.72 3.88
C SER A 102 12.13 3.68 2.97
N HIS A 103 12.31 3.69 1.65
CA HIS A 103 11.22 3.60 0.68
C HIS A 103 11.32 2.28 -0.10
N ARG A 104 10.38 1.37 0.16
CA ARG A 104 10.32 0.05 -0.47
C ARG A 104 8.90 -0.15 -1.00
N GLY A 105 8.72 0.26 -2.25
CA GLY A 105 7.41 0.53 -2.84
C GLY A 105 6.88 -0.56 -3.76
N PHE A 106 5.56 -0.65 -3.82
CA PHE A 106 4.81 -1.32 -4.88
C PHE A 106 3.71 -0.38 -5.36
N MET A 107 3.64 -0.12 -6.68
CA MET A 107 2.61 0.70 -7.29
C MET A 107 1.47 -0.16 -7.83
N LEU A 108 0.23 0.21 -7.53
CA LEU A 108 -0.97 -0.40 -8.11
C LEU A 108 -1.83 0.67 -8.78
N ASP A 109 -2.07 0.48 -10.07
CA ASP A 109 -3.03 1.22 -10.85
C ASP A 109 -4.42 0.59 -10.73
N THR A 110 -5.35 1.37 -10.16
CA THR A 110 -6.75 0.96 -10.01
C THR A 110 -7.71 1.74 -10.89
N SER A 111 -7.18 2.56 -11.80
CA SER A 111 -8.00 3.33 -12.74
C SER A 111 -8.13 2.63 -14.09
N ARG A 112 -7.02 2.13 -14.66
CA ARG A 112 -7.07 1.37 -15.92
C ARG A 112 -7.94 0.13 -15.78
N ASN A 113 -7.95 -0.49 -14.59
CA ASN A 113 -8.93 -1.50 -14.20
C ASN A 113 -9.25 -1.41 -12.71
N TYR A 114 -10.50 -1.69 -12.34
CA TYR A 114 -10.91 -1.75 -10.95
C TYR A 114 -10.38 -3.01 -10.24
N PHE A 115 -9.81 -2.83 -9.05
CA PHE A 115 -9.45 -3.92 -8.13
C PHE A 115 -10.34 -3.90 -6.88
N PRO A 116 -11.00 -5.01 -6.50
CA PRO A 116 -11.76 -5.06 -5.25
C PRO A 116 -10.88 -4.76 -4.02
N ILE A 117 -11.42 -4.07 -3.02
CA ILE A 117 -10.73 -3.75 -1.76
C ILE A 117 -10.10 -4.98 -1.11
N SER A 118 -10.77 -6.14 -1.16
CA SER A 118 -10.23 -7.40 -0.64
C SER A 118 -8.94 -7.85 -1.34
N SER A 119 -8.80 -7.58 -2.63
CA SER A 119 -7.57 -7.85 -3.38
C SER A 119 -6.46 -6.88 -3.03
N ILE A 120 -6.77 -5.59 -2.83
CA ILE A 120 -5.78 -4.60 -2.38
C ILE A 120 -5.28 -4.95 -0.98
N LYS A 121 -6.18 -5.32 -0.05
CA LYS A 121 -5.83 -5.82 1.28
C LYS A 121 -4.90 -7.05 1.23
N ARG A 122 -5.21 -8.03 0.36
CA ARG A 122 -4.36 -9.20 0.14
C ARG A 122 -2.96 -8.82 -0.38
N THR A 123 -2.86 -7.80 -1.22
CA THR A 123 -1.55 -7.25 -1.65
C THR A 123 -0.81 -6.62 -0.48
N LEU A 124 -1.48 -5.83 0.37
CA LEU A 124 -0.88 -5.25 1.58
C LEU A 124 -0.41 -6.32 2.57
N ASP A 125 -1.11 -7.46 2.70
CA ASP A 125 -0.63 -8.60 3.46
C ASP A 125 0.71 -9.09 2.90
N ALA A 126 0.80 -9.34 1.58
CA ALA A 126 2.03 -9.82 0.95
C ALA A 126 3.20 -8.82 1.09
N MET A 127 2.90 -7.52 0.98
CA MET A 127 3.86 -6.45 1.25
C MET A 127 4.36 -6.48 2.69
N GLY A 128 3.45 -6.63 3.67
CA GLY A 128 3.79 -6.71 5.08
C GLY A 128 4.73 -7.88 5.40
N HIS A 129 4.47 -9.06 4.81
CA HIS A 129 5.31 -10.26 4.94
C HIS A 129 6.72 -10.09 4.33
N SER A 130 6.84 -9.30 3.27
CA SER A 130 8.10 -9.02 2.57
C SER A 130 8.78 -7.74 3.07
N LYS A 131 8.22 -7.08 4.09
CA LYS A 131 8.68 -5.82 4.67
C LYS A 131 8.73 -4.65 3.65
N LEU A 132 7.94 -4.71 2.57
CA LEU A 132 7.64 -3.52 1.77
C LEU A 132 6.77 -2.58 2.60
N ASN A 133 7.04 -1.29 2.52
CA ASN A 133 6.46 -0.30 3.44
C ASN A 133 5.78 0.88 2.72
N VAL A 134 5.77 0.91 1.39
CA VAL A 134 5.06 1.93 0.61
C VAL A 134 4.13 1.27 -0.40
N PHE A 135 2.84 1.53 -0.26
CA PHE A 135 1.85 1.24 -1.28
C PHE A 135 1.58 2.53 -2.05
N HIS A 136 2.12 2.60 -3.27
CA HIS A 136 1.85 3.71 -4.18
C HIS A 136 0.55 3.40 -4.92
N TRP A 137 -0.50 4.12 -4.57
CA TRP A 137 -1.83 3.89 -5.13
C TRP A 137 -2.10 4.89 -6.26
N HIS A 138 -1.90 4.45 -7.50
CA HIS A 138 -2.31 5.18 -8.70
C HIS A 138 -3.83 5.03 -8.85
N ALA A 139 -4.57 5.98 -8.26
CA ALA A 139 -5.97 5.81 -7.99
C ALA A 139 -6.89 6.25 -9.14
N THR A 140 -6.42 7.20 -9.95
CA THR A 140 -7.19 7.83 -11.04
C THR A 140 -6.32 7.97 -12.27
N ASP A 141 -6.95 7.88 -13.44
CA ASP A 141 -6.35 8.07 -14.77
C ASP A 141 -7.47 8.50 -15.73
N SER A 142 -7.12 8.79 -16.99
CA SER A 142 -8.03 9.03 -18.11
C SER A 142 -9.18 8.02 -18.22
N HIS A 143 -8.92 6.75 -17.88
CA HIS A 143 -9.84 5.65 -18.03
C HIS A 143 -10.97 5.63 -16.99
N SER A 144 -10.69 5.98 -15.74
CA SER A 144 -11.72 6.03 -14.70
C SER A 144 -11.34 6.89 -13.49
N PHE A 145 -12.37 7.41 -12.84
CA PHE A 145 -12.28 8.04 -11.53
C PHE A 145 -13.10 7.22 -10.52
N PRO A 146 -12.50 6.25 -9.80
CA PRO A 146 -13.23 5.36 -8.91
C PRO A 146 -13.37 5.87 -7.47
N LEU A 147 -12.84 7.04 -7.11
CA LEU A 147 -12.87 7.56 -5.73
C LEU A 147 -14.17 8.32 -5.45
N ASP A 148 -15.00 7.82 -4.53
CA ASP A 148 -16.20 8.54 -4.08
C ASP A 148 -15.87 9.40 -2.86
N LEU A 149 -15.75 10.70 -3.12
CA LEU A 149 -15.30 11.72 -2.19
C LEU A 149 -16.43 12.71 -1.86
N PRO A 150 -16.65 13.06 -0.58
CA PRO A 150 -17.83 13.82 -0.15
C PRO A 150 -18.02 15.18 -0.83
N SER A 151 -16.94 15.89 -1.12
CA SER A 151 -17.01 17.24 -1.70
C SER A 151 -17.19 17.22 -3.23
N ILE A 152 -16.96 16.07 -3.88
CA ILE A 152 -16.93 15.91 -5.35
C ILE A 152 -17.57 14.58 -5.84
N PRO A 153 -18.76 14.20 -5.36
CA PRO A 153 -19.39 12.91 -5.70
C PRO A 153 -19.61 12.72 -7.21
N GLN A 154 -19.69 13.81 -7.97
CA GLN A 154 -19.82 13.81 -9.43
C GLN A 154 -18.65 13.10 -10.11
N MET A 155 -17.43 13.16 -9.56
CA MET A 155 -16.26 12.53 -10.18
C MET A 155 -16.44 11.01 -10.29
N ALA A 156 -16.83 10.34 -9.19
CA ALA A 156 -17.12 8.91 -9.22
C ALA A 156 -18.37 8.57 -10.04
N MET A 157 -19.41 9.41 -9.96
CA MET A 157 -20.65 9.20 -10.70
C MET A 157 -20.44 9.17 -12.21
N TYR A 158 -19.53 10.02 -12.73
CA TYR A 158 -19.23 10.13 -14.16
C TYR A 158 -17.99 9.35 -14.59
N GLY A 159 -17.13 8.97 -13.65
CA GLY A 159 -15.82 8.39 -13.93
C GLY A 159 -15.67 6.92 -13.56
N ALA A 160 -16.47 6.37 -12.65
CA ALA A 160 -16.33 4.96 -12.28
C ALA A 160 -16.93 4.04 -13.36
N TYR A 161 -16.30 2.87 -13.57
CA TYR A 161 -16.81 1.86 -14.52
C TYR A 161 -18.23 1.37 -14.22
N SER A 162 -18.65 1.42 -12.96
CA SER A 162 -20.02 1.12 -12.51
C SER A 162 -20.19 1.58 -11.06
N PRO A 163 -21.43 1.73 -10.57
CA PRO A 163 -21.69 2.01 -9.15
C PRO A 163 -21.10 1.00 -8.15
N LYS A 164 -20.78 -0.22 -8.60
CA LYS A 164 -20.15 -1.28 -7.78
C LYS A 164 -18.62 -1.27 -7.82
N LYS A 165 -18.02 -0.43 -8.67
CA LYS A 165 -16.58 -0.34 -8.92
C LYS A 165 -16.04 1.02 -8.44
N ILE A 166 -16.38 1.34 -7.20
CA ILE A 166 -16.05 2.58 -6.52
C ILE A 166 -15.31 2.24 -5.23
N TYR A 167 -14.41 3.13 -4.82
CA TYR A 167 -13.80 3.16 -3.50
C TYR A 167 -14.48 4.25 -2.69
N SER A 168 -15.34 3.86 -1.74
CA SER A 168 -16.02 4.82 -0.89
C SER A 168 -15.03 5.53 0.03
N TYR A 169 -15.39 6.72 0.51
CA TYR A 169 -14.61 7.44 1.51
C TYR A 169 -14.32 6.60 2.77
N THR A 170 -15.24 5.71 3.14
CA THR A 170 -15.05 4.74 4.23
C THR A 170 -14.05 3.64 3.87
N ASP A 171 -14.07 3.14 2.64
CA ASP A 171 -13.09 2.14 2.17
C ASP A 171 -11.67 2.69 2.21
N ILE A 172 -11.49 3.95 1.78
CA ILE A 172 -10.17 4.61 1.78
C ILE A 172 -9.64 4.73 3.22
N LYS A 173 -10.49 5.18 4.17
CA LYS A 173 -10.13 5.26 5.59
C LYS A 173 -9.78 3.90 6.20
N ASP A 174 -10.56 2.88 5.87
CA ASP A 174 -10.32 1.51 6.33
C ASP A 174 -9.01 0.97 5.77
N LEU A 175 -8.73 1.22 4.49
CA LEU A 175 -7.48 0.79 3.85
C LEU A 175 -6.25 1.49 4.46
N LEU A 176 -6.34 2.78 4.77
CA LEU A 176 -5.29 3.52 5.49
C LEU A 176 -4.97 2.85 6.85
N ARG A 177 -5.99 2.47 7.61
CA ARG A 177 -5.82 1.75 8.88
C ARG A 177 -5.24 0.34 8.67
N TYR A 178 -5.73 -0.35 7.64
CA TYR A 178 -5.30 -1.70 7.31
C TYR A 178 -3.81 -1.76 6.91
N ALA A 179 -3.34 -0.76 6.17
CA ALA A 179 -1.94 -0.58 5.82
C ALA A 179 -1.09 -0.20 7.05
N LEU A 180 -1.58 0.72 7.89
CA LEU A 180 -0.87 1.19 9.08
C LEU A 180 -0.46 0.05 10.03
N VAL A 181 -1.38 -0.88 10.34
CA VAL A 181 -1.07 -2.01 11.23
C VAL A 181 -0.06 -2.99 10.63
N ARG A 182 0.16 -2.94 9.31
CA ARG A 182 1.18 -3.71 8.59
C ARG A 182 2.47 -2.94 8.39
N GLY A 183 2.58 -1.73 8.95
CA GLY A 183 3.74 -0.87 8.73
C GLY A 183 3.88 -0.43 7.27
N ILE A 184 2.76 -0.17 6.59
CA ILE A 184 2.73 0.29 5.21
C ILE A 184 2.12 1.70 5.17
N ARG A 185 2.81 2.60 4.50
CA ARG A 185 2.32 3.92 4.11
C ARG A 185 1.58 3.82 2.80
N ILE A 186 0.46 4.53 2.68
CA ILE A 186 -0.22 4.70 1.40
C ILE A 186 0.18 6.07 0.86
N ILE A 187 0.87 6.09 -0.28
CA ILE A 187 1.09 7.30 -1.07
C ILE A 187 0.07 7.23 -2.19
N MET A 188 -0.97 8.04 -2.11
CA MET A 188 -1.97 8.11 -3.17
C MET A 188 -1.48 9.08 -4.24
N GLU A 189 -1.73 8.68 -5.48
CA GLU A 189 -1.49 9.46 -6.67
C GLU A 189 -2.81 9.84 -7.33
N ILE A 190 -2.90 11.13 -7.64
CA ILE A 190 -3.90 11.69 -8.54
C ILE A 190 -3.09 12.35 -9.64
N ASP A 191 -2.96 11.62 -10.74
CA ASP A 191 -2.11 12.04 -11.85
C ASP A 191 -2.72 13.26 -12.58
N SER A 192 -1.89 14.26 -12.80
CA SER A 192 -2.27 15.54 -13.41
C SER A 192 -1.05 16.28 -13.98
N PRO A 193 -1.19 17.08 -15.05
CA PRO A 193 -2.44 17.42 -15.73
C PRO A 193 -2.82 16.47 -16.87
N ALA A 194 -1.92 15.60 -17.32
CA ALA A 194 -2.28 14.51 -18.22
C ALA A 194 -3.07 13.43 -17.45
N HIS A 195 -3.39 12.32 -18.12
CA HIS A 195 -4.04 11.18 -17.46
C HIS A 195 -5.32 11.57 -16.70
N ALA A 196 -6.06 12.56 -17.22
CA ALA A 196 -7.29 13.05 -16.63
C ALA A 196 -8.41 13.00 -17.68
N GLY A 197 -9.44 12.21 -17.42
CA GLY A 197 -10.46 11.90 -18.42
C GLY A 197 -11.83 11.68 -17.82
N TYR A 198 -12.32 10.44 -17.87
CA TYR A 198 -13.62 10.09 -17.30
C TYR A 198 -13.66 10.42 -15.81
N GLY A 199 -14.69 11.17 -15.42
CA GLY A 199 -14.83 11.80 -14.11
C GLY A 199 -14.70 13.32 -14.17
N TRP A 200 -14.04 13.92 -15.16
CA TRP A 200 -13.91 15.39 -15.27
C TRP A 200 -14.91 16.04 -16.24
N GLN A 201 -15.54 15.25 -17.12
CA GLN A 201 -16.43 15.75 -18.17
C GLN A 201 -17.74 16.36 -17.65
N TRP A 202 -18.18 16.00 -16.44
CA TRP A 202 -19.40 16.55 -15.84
C TRP A 202 -19.33 18.08 -15.64
N GLY A 203 -18.12 18.65 -15.57
CA GLY A 203 -17.93 20.09 -15.45
C GLY A 203 -18.61 20.86 -16.58
N LYS A 204 -18.50 20.35 -17.81
CA LYS A 204 -19.16 20.95 -18.99
C LYS A 204 -20.68 20.87 -18.86
N GLU A 205 -21.20 19.71 -18.44
CA GLU A 205 -22.64 19.47 -18.27
C GLU A 205 -23.26 20.31 -17.14
N SER A 206 -22.44 20.77 -16.19
CA SER A 206 -22.85 21.58 -15.03
C SER A 206 -22.42 23.05 -15.13
N GLU A 207 -22.20 23.56 -16.35
CA GLU A 207 -21.87 24.97 -16.63
C GLU A 207 -20.54 25.48 -16.01
N TYR A 208 -19.63 24.57 -15.62
CA TYR A 208 -18.28 24.91 -15.16
C TYR A 208 -17.24 24.99 -16.29
N GLY A 209 -17.70 24.84 -17.54
CA GLY A 209 -16.85 24.83 -18.73
C GLY A 209 -16.04 23.53 -18.87
N ASP A 210 -15.20 23.49 -19.90
CA ASP A 210 -14.36 22.33 -20.19
C ASP A 210 -13.20 22.26 -19.18
N MET A 211 -13.35 21.42 -18.14
CA MET A 211 -12.28 21.14 -17.16
C MET A 211 -11.29 20.09 -17.66
N VAL A 212 -11.71 19.30 -18.64
CA VAL A 212 -10.90 18.32 -19.36
C VAL A 212 -11.02 18.59 -20.86
N VAL A 213 -9.92 18.47 -21.59
CA VAL A 213 -9.86 18.61 -23.04
C VAL A 213 -9.29 17.37 -23.71
N CYS A 214 -9.52 17.26 -25.02
CA CYS A 214 -9.16 16.11 -25.86
C CYS A 214 -9.68 14.74 -25.38
N LEU A 215 -10.64 14.70 -24.45
CA LEU A 215 -11.21 13.46 -23.93
C LEU A 215 -11.78 12.61 -25.07
N GLY A 216 -11.25 11.40 -25.25
CA GLY A 216 -11.71 10.47 -26.30
C GLY A 216 -11.47 10.96 -27.74
N LYS A 217 -10.57 11.93 -27.96
CA LYS A 217 -10.28 12.47 -29.29
C LYS A 217 -9.66 11.40 -30.21
N HIS A 218 -10.12 11.37 -31.47
CA HIS A 218 -9.61 10.49 -32.52
C HIS A 218 -9.08 11.30 -33.72
N PRO A 219 -8.02 10.84 -34.41
CA PRO A 219 -7.18 9.71 -34.03
C PRO A 219 -6.39 10.00 -32.75
N TRP A 220 -6.31 9.04 -31.83
CA TRP A 220 -5.78 9.27 -30.47
C TRP A 220 -4.26 9.52 -30.48
N TRP A 221 -3.52 8.91 -31.40
CA TRP A 221 -2.05 8.98 -31.47
C TRP A 221 -1.50 10.39 -31.76
N ASP A 222 -2.35 11.34 -32.18
CA ASP A 222 -1.98 12.74 -32.32
C ASP A 222 -2.09 13.54 -31.01
N TYR A 223 -2.78 13.02 -29.99
CA TYR A 223 -3.16 13.77 -28.80
C TYR A 223 -2.75 13.12 -27.48
N CYS A 224 -2.39 11.84 -27.48
CA CYS A 224 -1.94 11.11 -26.29
C CYS A 224 -1.13 9.86 -26.64
N VAL A 225 -0.45 9.29 -25.63
CA VAL A 225 0.33 8.06 -25.73
C VAL A 225 -0.57 6.81 -25.77
N GLN A 226 -1.72 6.85 -25.09
CA GLN A 226 -2.68 5.75 -25.03
C GLN A 226 -4.12 6.26 -25.01
N PRO A 227 -5.08 5.61 -25.69
CA PRO A 227 -6.49 5.95 -25.59
C PRO A 227 -7.11 5.45 -24.25
N PRO A 228 -8.13 6.14 -23.71
CA PRO A 228 -8.67 7.40 -24.19
C PRO A 228 -7.70 8.55 -23.88
N CYS A 229 -7.54 9.48 -24.82
CA CYS A 229 -6.87 10.74 -24.51
C CYS A 229 -7.66 11.52 -23.45
N GLY A 230 -7.01 12.46 -22.78
CA GLY A 230 -7.64 13.39 -21.86
C GLY A 230 -6.60 14.11 -21.01
N GLN A 231 -6.71 15.44 -20.90
CA GLN A 231 -5.89 16.25 -20.01
C GLN A 231 -6.72 17.35 -19.37
N LEU A 232 -6.38 17.71 -18.12
CA LEU A 232 -6.97 18.85 -17.45
C LEU A 232 -6.73 20.13 -18.26
N ASN A 233 -7.73 21.01 -18.24
CA ASN A 233 -7.67 22.32 -18.87
C ASN A 233 -7.08 23.36 -17.89
N PRO A 234 -5.82 23.80 -18.10
CA PRO A 234 -5.16 24.71 -17.16
C PRO A 234 -5.68 26.16 -17.24
N ILE A 235 -6.39 26.55 -18.32
CA ILE A 235 -6.95 27.92 -18.44
C ILE A 235 -8.35 28.04 -17.82
N ASN A 236 -9.00 26.92 -17.50
CA ASN A 236 -10.29 26.93 -16.80
C ASN A 236 -10.08 26.99 -15.27
N ASN A 237 -10.44 28.12 -14.66
CA ASN A 237 -10.29 28.31 -13.21
C ASN A 237 -11.08 27.30 -12.36
N ASN A 238 -12.16 26.71 -12.89
CA ASN A 238 -12.91 25.68 -12.19
C ASN A 238 -12.07 24.40 -11.98
N THR A 239 -11.13 24.09 -12.89
CA THR A 239 -10.21 22.95 -12.75
C THR A 239 -9.49 22.98 -11.39
N TYR A 240 -8.90 24.13 -11.02
CA TYR A 240 -8.20 24.29 -9.75
C TYR A 240 -9.14 24.28 -8.54
N THR A 241 -10.37 24.77 -8.70
CA THR A 241 -11.39 24.75 -7.63
C THR A 241 -11.74 23.32 -7.25
N TRP A 242 -11.98 22.46 -8.25
CA TRP A 242 -12.36 21.08 -8.02
C TRP A 242 -11.17 20.20 -7.62
N LEU A 243 -9.97 20.43 -8.16
CA LEU A 243 -8.73 19.85 -7.64
C LEU A 243 -8.51 20.21 -6.16
N GLY A 244 -8.74 21.46 -5.78
CA GLY A 244 -8.61 21.91 -4.39
C GLY A 244 -9.55 21.16 -3.45
N LYS A 245 -10.80 20.94 -3.85
CA LYS A 245 -11.77 20.13 -3.08
C LYS A 245 -11.34 18.67 -2.99
N LEU A 246 -10.89 18.08 -4.10
CA LEU A 246 -10.36 16.71 -4.17
C LEU A 246 -9.22 16.50 -3.19
N TYR A 247 -8.19 17.34 -3.27
CA TYR A 247 -7.04 17.24 -2.39
C TYR A 247 -7.40 17.50 -0.93
N LYS A 248 -8.33 18.42 -0.66
CA LYS A 248 -8.79 18.69 0.70
C LYS A 248 -9.47 17.47 1.34
N ASP A 249 -10.35 16.78 0.62
CA ASP A 249 -11.00 15.57 1.12
C ASP A 249 -9.96 14.49 1.45
N LEU A 250 -9.01 14.24 0.54
CA LEU A 250 -7.95 13.25 0.74
C LEU A 250 -7.02 13.65 1.89
N VAL A 251 -6.42 14.83 1.87
CA VAL A 251 -5.49 15.30 2.92
C VAL A 251 -6.14 15.29 4.31
N SER A 252 -7.47 15.45 4.41
CA SER A 252 -8.17 15.40 5.70
C SER A 252 -8.14 14.03 6.40
N ILE A 253 -7.90 12.94 5.65
CA ILE A 253 -7.90 11.57 6.19
C ILE A 253 -6.51 10.92 6.21
N PHE A 254 -5.57 11.45 5.42
CA PHE A 254 -4.20 10.92 5.40
C PHE A 254 -3.46 11.29 6.69
N PRO A 255 -2.51 10.45 7.14
CA PRO A 255 -1.63 10.80 8.25
C PRO A 255 -0.93 12.15 8.01
N LYS A 256 -0.87 13.01 9.03
CA LYS A 256 -0.17 14.30 8.93
C LYS A 256 1.29 14.10 8.53
N GLY A 257 1.75 14.82 7.51
CA GLY A 257 3.11 14.75 6.99
C GLY A 257 3.38 13.57 6.05
N GLU A 258 2.34 12.84 5.66
CA GLU A 258 2.41 11.85 4.57
C GLU A 258 2.60 12.54 3.22
N THR A 259 3.21 11.83 2.27
CA THR A 259 3.45 12.30 0.91
C THR A 259 2.22 12.05 0.04
N PHE A 260 1.99 12.97 -0.89
CA PHE A 260 0.99 12.87 -1.94
C PHE A 260 1.72 12.92 -3.29
N HIS A 261 1.37 12.05 -4.23
CA HIS A 261 1.96 12.05 -5.57
C HIS A 261 1.03 12.77 -6.54
N MET A 262 1.58 13.68 -7.35
CA MET A 262 0.79 14.53 -8.26
C MET A 262 0.87 14.07 -9.72
N GLY A 263 1.61 12.98 -9.99
CA GLY A 263 1.89 12.48 -11.33
C GLY A 263 2.75 13.47 -12.11
N GLY A 264 2.27 13.89 -13.27
CA GLY A 264 2.92 14.92 -14.09
C GLY A 264 3.69 14.35 -15.28
N ASP A 265 3.38 13.13 -15.67
CA ASP A 265 3.92 12.45 -16.85
C ASP A 265 3.12 12.74 -18.12
N GLU A 266 3.78 12.51 -19.26
CA GLU A 266 3.19 12.42 -20.61
C GLU A 266 2.28 13.57 -21.10
N VAL A 267 2.49 14.80 -20.62
CA VAL A 267 1.76 15.98 -21.09
C VAL A 267 1.93 16.21 -22.60
N ALA A 268 0.83 16.10 -23.34
CA ALA A 268 0.74 16.33 -24.78
C ALA A 268 0.26 17.75 -25.10
N VAL A 269 1.14 18.58 -25.65
CA VAL A 269 0.81 19.98 -26.05
C VAL A 269 -0.29 20.02 -27.12
N LYS A 270 -0.30 19.06 -28.06
CA LYS A 270 -1.34 18.96 -29.10
C LYS A 270 -2.75 18.74 -28.54
N CYS A 271 -2.90 18.20 -27.33
CA CYS A 271 -4.20 18.06 -26.68
C CYS A 271 -4.75 19.43 -26.23
N TRP A 272 -3.88 20.37 -25.87
CA TRP A 272 -4.25 21.72 -25.46
C TRP A 272 -4.43 22.71 -26.62
N ASN A 273 -3.96 22.36 -27.83
CA ASN A 273 -4.13 23.14 -29.06
C ASN A 273 -5.43 22.78 -29.80
#